data_AF-A0A7K2P5P0-F1
#
_entry.id   AF-A0A7K2P5P0-F1
#
_cell.length_a   1.000
_cell.length_b   1.000
_cell.length_c   1.000
_cell.angle_alpha   90.00
_cell.angle_beta   90.00
_cell.angle_gamma   90.00
#
_symmetry.space_group_name_H-M   'P 1'
#
loop_
_entity.id
_entity.type
_entity.pdbx_description
1 polymer ?
#
loop_
_entity_poly.entity_id
_entity_poly.type
_entity_poly.pdbx_seq_one_letter_code
_entity_poly.pdbx_strand_id
1 'polypeptide(L)' 'RHARIYPDQNGQWIVEDLGSTNGTYLDRARLTTPTPIGPGAPIRIGKTVIELRK' A
#
# COMPACT_ATOMS: atom_id res chain seq x y z
N ARG A 1 -3.15 -11.28 -8.11
CA ARG A 1 -2.37 -10.58 -7.05
C ARG A 1 -2.63 -9.09 -7.23
N HIS A 2 -2.82 -8.33 -6.15
CA HIS A 2 -3.21 -6.91 -6.27
C HIS A 2 -2.12 -6.00 -5.73
N ALA A 3 -1.83 -6.07 -4.44
CA ALA A 3 -0.74 -5.36 -3.80
C ALA A 3 0.05 -6.32 -2.91
N ARG A 4 1.28 -5.91 -2.55
CA ARG A 4 2.10 -6.56 -1.53
C ARG A 4 2.44 -5.55 -0.45
N ILE A 5 2.36 -5.98 0.81
CA ILE A 5 2.81 -5.21 1.97
C ILE A 5 3.91 -6.01 2.67
N TYR A 6 5.05 -5.39 2.93
CA TYR A 6 6.21 -6.03 3.53
C TYR A 6 7.10 -5.02 4.28
N PRO A 7 7.82 -5.42 5.34
CA PRO A 7 8.81 -4.56 5.96
C PRO A 7 10.08 -4.47 5.09
N ASP A 8 10.69 -3.29 5.02
CA ASP A 8 12.03 -3.11 4.46
C ASP A 8 13.12 -3.55 5.46
N GLN A 9 14.39 -3.35 5.08
CA GLN A 9 15.54 -3.69 5.93
C GLN A 9 15.61 -2.89 7.24
N ASN A 10 14.94 -1.74 7.30
CA ASN A 10 14.87 -0.86 8.48
C ASN A 10 13.60 -1.11 9.31
N GLY A 11 12.75 -2.07 8.92
CA GLY A 11 11.46 -2.35 9.56
C GLY A 11 10.34 -1.38 9.17
N GLN A 12 10.55 -0.53 8.17
CA GLN A 12 9.51 0.33 7.63
C GLN A 12 8.57 -0.48 6.73
N TRP A 13 7.27 -0.38 6.97
CA TRP A 13 6.29 -1.03 6.12
C TRP A 13 6.24 -0.38 4.74
N ILE A 14 6.31 -1.20 3.69
CA ILE A 14 6.26 -0.80 2.29
C ILE A 14 5.02 -1.43 1.66
N VAL A 15 4.33 -0.65 0.81
CA VAL A 15 3.28 -1.15 -0.09
C VAL A 15 3.71 -1.01 -1.54
N GLU A 16 3.42 -2.05 -2.32
CA GLU A 16 3.74 -2.12 -3.75
C GLU A 16 2.52 -2.64 -4.53
N ASP A 17 2.16 -1.98 -5.62
CA ASP A 17 1.14 -2.48 -6.56
C ASP A 17 1.76 -3.55 -7.47
N LEU A 18 1.06 -4.67 -7.65
CA LEU A 18 1.54 -5.80 -8.46
C LEU A 18 0.90 -5.82 -9.85
N GLY A 19 0.69 -4.64 -10.44
CA GLY A 19 0.02 -4.49 -11.73
C GLY A 19 -1.48 -4.76 -11.64
N SER A 20 -2.13 -4.24 -10.59
CA SER A 20 -3.53 -4.51 -10.36
C SER A 20 -4.44 -3.77 -11.35
N THR A 21 -5.56 -4.40 -11.74
CA THR A 21 -6.51 -3.84 -12.71
C THR A 21 -7.07 -2.48 -12.27
N ASN A 22 -7.40 -2.34 -10.98
CA ASN A 22 -8.00 -1.13 -10.43
C ASN A 22 -6.96 -0.19 -9.80
N GLY A 23 -5.71 -0.59 -9.69
CA GLY A 23 -4.65 0.13 -8.98
C GLY A 23 -4.70 -0.04 -7.46
N THR A 24 -3.58 0.30 -6.83
CA THR A 24 -3.44 0.50 -5.38
C THR A 24 -3.17 1.98 -5.14
N TYR A 25 -3.79 2.53 -4.10
CA TYR A 25 -3.69 3.95 -3.75
C TYR A 25 -3.31 4.09 -2.29
N LEU A 26 -2.44 5.06 -2.01
CA LEU A 26 -2.19 5.56 -0.67
C LEU A 26 -2.88 6.91 -0.58
N ASP A 27 -3.83 7.06 0.36
CA ASP A 27 -4.76 8.18 0.40
C ASP A 27 -5.50 8.38 -0.94
N ARG A 28 -5.12 9.42 -1.70
CA ARG A 28 -5.67 9.78 -3.02
C ARG A 28 -4.67 9.56 -4.16
N ALA A 29 -3.42 9.23 -3.86
CA ALA A 29 -2.36 9.05 -4.85
C ALA A 29 -2.29 7.58 -5.30
N ARG A 30 -2.27 7.34 -6.60
CA ARG A 30 -2.05 5.99 -7.15
C ARG A 30 -0.58 5.63 -6.97
N LEU A 31 -0.33 4.44 -6.45
CA LEU A 31 1.03 3.90 -6.38
C LEU A 31 1.55 3.59 -7.78
N THR A 32 2.72 4.14 -8.09
CA THR A 32 3.49 3.82 -9.31
C THR A 32 4.82 3.15 -8.97
N THR A 33 5.25 3.24 -7.72
CA THR A 33 6.47 2.63 -7.17
C THR A 33 6.19 2.07 -5.77
N PRO A 34 7.02 1.12 -5.27
CA PRO A 34 7.01 0.76 -3.86
C PRO A 34 7.11 2.01 -2.99
N THR A 35 6.18 2.16 -2.04
CA THR A 35 6.03 3.39 -1.25
C THR A 35 5.96 3.02 0.24
N PRO A 36 6.69 3.72 1.12
CA PRO A 36 6.59 3.51 2.55
C PRO A 36 5.22 3.94 3.10
N ILE A 37 4.72 3.20 4.08
CA ILE A 37 3.45 3.47 4.76
C ILE A 37 3.67 3.60 6.27
N GLY A 38 3.04 4.62 6.85
CA GLY A 38 2.97 4.79 8.30
C GLY A 38 1.75 4.08 8.89
N PRO A 39 1.76 3.81 10.21
CA PRO A 39 0.55 3.42 10.93
C PRO A 39 -0.58 4.45 10.74
N GLY A 40 -1.81 3.99 10.60
CA GLY A 40 -2.98 4.83 10.40
C GLY A 40 -3.19 5.33 8.97
N ALA A 41 -2.25 5.08 8.05
CA ALA A 41 -2.40 5.49 6.65
C ALA A 41 -3.42 4.58 5.93
N PRO A 42 -4.48 5.15 5.31
CA PRO A 42 -5.47 4.38 4.57
C PRO A 42 -4.90 3.99 3.19
N ILE A 43 -4.89 2.69 2.93
CA ILE A 43 -4.48 2.11 1.65
C ILE A 43 -5.73 1.57 0.97
N ARG A 44 -5.99 2.05 -0.25
CA ARG A 44 -7.11 1.56 -1.06
C ARG A 44 -6.60 0.59 -2.12
N ILE A 45 -7.03 -0.66 -2.00
CA ILE A 45 -6.75 -1.76 -2.93
C ILE A 45 -8.02 -1.98 -3.76
N GLY A 46 -8.07 -1.40 -4.96
CA GLY A 46 -9.26 -1.39 -5.79
C GLY A 46 -10.45 -0.70 -5.09
N LYS A 47 -11.43 -1.49 -4.64
CA LYS A 47 -12.63 -1.02 -3.94
C LYS A 47 -12.56 -1.19 -2.41
N THR A 48 -11.52 -1.85 -1.91
CA THR A 48 -11.35 -2.13 -0.47
C THR A 48 -10.37 -1.13 0.14
N VAL A 49 -10.66 -0.65 1.36
CA VAL A 49 -9.75 0.19 2.13
C VAL A 49 -9.24 -0.61 3.33
N ILE A 50 -7.93 -0.58 3.53
CA ILE A 50 -7.24 -1.20 4.68
C ILE A 50 -6.39 -0.14 5.37
N GLU A 51 -6.13 -0.34 6.65
CA GLU A 51 -5.34 0.56 7.49
C GLU A 51 -4.35 -0.27 8.30
N LEU A 52 -3.10 0.18 8.39
CA LEU A 52 -2.11 -0.46 9.26
C LEU A 52 -2.32 0.02 10.69
N ARG A 53 -2.63 -0.89 11.60
CA ARG A 53 -2.77 -0.61 13.04
C ARG A 53 -1.64 -1.24 13.84
N LYS A 54 -1.30 -0.61 14.98
CA LYS A 54 -0.35 -1.16 15.96
C LYS A 54 -1.03 -2.23 16.82
#